data_AF-A0A258W454-F1
#
_entry.id   AF-A0A258W454-F1
#
_cell.length_a   1.000
_cell.length_b   1.000
_cell.length_c   1.000
_cell.angle_alpha   90.00
_cell.angle_beta   90.00
_cell.angle_gamma   90.00
#
_symmetry.space_group_name_H-M   'P 1'
#
loop_
_entity.id
_entity.type
_entity.pdbx_description
1 polymer ?
#
loop_
_entity_poly.entity_id
_entity_poly.type
_entity_poly.pdbx_seq_one_letter_code
_entity_poly.pdbx_strand_id
1 'polypeptide(L)'
;MKIEKSQFEWTANRIHSLRLRLGWSRSDLARRLECNIETVNAWELSQMKPNHDQLPMLEFIEKQAEYISLEVHVCPIAETQLEKSSRSQIPLDEIEIM
;
A
#
# COMPACT_ATOMS: atom_id res chain seq x y z
N MET A 1 -20.86 13.30 -2.97
CA MET A 1 -19.97 12.13 -3.12
C MET A 1 -19.82 11.49 -1.75
N LYS A 2 -20.46 10.34 -1.50
CA LYS A 2 -20.31 9.65 -0.21
C LYS A 2 -18.96 8.94 -0.26
N ILE A 3 -17.99 9.45 0.47
CA ILE A 3 -16.73 8.75 0.70
C ILE A 3 -17.12 7.51 1.50
N GLU A 4 -17.07 6.35 0.88
CA GLU A 4 -17.18 5.07 1.59
C GLU A 4 -16.13 5.11 2.69
N LYS A 5 -16.58 5.10 3.95
CA LYS A 5 -15.67 4.98 5.09
C LYS A 5 -14.87 3.69 4.86
N SER A 6 -13.56 3.80 4.78
CA SER A 6 -12.67 2.65 4.90
C SER A 6 -13.16 1.80 6.07
N GLN A 7 -13.53 0.56 5.73
CA GLN A 7 -14.16 -0.38 6.64
C GLN A 7 -13.22 -0.85 7.76
N PHE A 8 -11.95 -0.41 7.74
CA PHE A 8 -10.89 -0.89 8.61
C PHE A 8 -10.16 0.25 9.34
N GLU A 9 -9.98 0.05 10.64
CA GLU A 9 -9.25 0.95 11.52
C GLU A 9 -7.73 0.94 11.23
N TRP A 10 -7.08 2.10 11.34
CA TRP A 10 -5.63 2.23 11.27
C TRP A 10 -4.99 1.91 12.62
N THR A 11 -4.56 0.66 12.79
CA THR A 11 -3.84 0.21 14.00
C THR A 11 -2.35 0.52 13.91
N ALA A 12 -1.69 0.61 15.07
CA ALA A 12 -0.25 0.79 15.19
C ALA A 12 0.55 -0.22 14.34
N ASN A 13 0.19 -1.50 14.42
CA ASN A 13 0.84 -2.56 13.67
C ASN A 13 0.65 -2.42 12.16
N ARG A 14 -0.51 -1.95 11.70
CA ARG A 14 -0.78 -1.73 10.27
C ARG A 14 0.07 -0.59 9.71
N ILE A 15 0.13 0.53 10.43
CA ILE A 15 0.97 1.70 10.06
C ILE A 15 2.45 1.28 10.01
N HIS A 16 2.91 0.56 11.05
CA HIS A 16 4.27 0.05 11.12
C HIS A 16 4.60 -0.90 9.96
N SER A 17 3.70 -1.87 9.69
CA SER A 17 3.86 -2.84 8.60
C SER A 17 3.89 -2.17 7.23
N LEU A 18 2.98 -1.21 6.99
CA LEU A 18 2.96 -0.44 5.74
C LEU A 18 4.29 0.28 5.52
N ARG A 19 4.79 0.96 6.55
CA ARG A 19 6.08 1.67 6.48
C ARG A 19 7.25 0.74 6.16
N LEU A 20 7.32 -0.40 6.85
CA LEU A 20 8.39 -1.38 6.64
C LEU A 20 8.32 -2.06 5.26
N ARG A 21 7.12 -2.39 4.78
CA ARG A 21 6.91 -2.93 3.43
C ARG A 21 7.46 -2.01 2.34
N LEU A 22 7.36 -0.70 2.57
CA LEU A 22 7.87 0.33 1.66
C LEU A 22 9.35 0.66 1.87
N GLY A 23 10.02 0.03 2.85
CA GLY A 23 11.42 0.32 3.19
C GLY A 23 11.62 1.72 3.77
N TRP A 24 10.57 2.34 4.32
CA TRP A 24 10.59 3.72 4.78
C TRP A 24 11.05 3.86 6.23
N SER A 25 11.81 4.91 6.53
CA SER A 25 12.01 5.36 7.91
C SER A 25 10.75 6.07 8.41
N ARG A 26 10.63 6.27 9.74
CA ARG A 26 9.51 7.07 10.29
C ARG A 26 9.49 8.49 9.72
N SER A 27 10.67 9.06 9.45
CA SER A 27 10.80 10.39 8.85
C SER A 27 10.27 10.43 7.41
N ASP A 28 10.40 9.34 6.66
CA ASP A 28 9.88 9.27 5.29
C ASP A 28 8.36 9.20 5.29
N LEU A 29 7.78 8.36 6.16
CA LEU A 29 6.32 8.31 6.31
C LEU A 29 5.76 9.67 6.79
N ALA A 30 6.42 10.30 7.76
CA ALA A 30 6.02 11.61 8.26
C ALA A 30 6.03 12.69 7.16
N ARG A 31 7.07 12.70 6.32
CA ARG A 31 7.16 13.60 5.16
C ARG A 31 6.03 13.38 4.15
N ARG A 32 5.64 12.13 3.90
CA ARG A 32 4.53 11.79 2.98
C ARG A 32 3.15 12.14 3.53
N LEU A 33 3.00 12.16 4.85
CA LEU A 33 1.76 12.48 5.55
C LEU A 33 1.71 13.94 6.03
N GLU A 34 2.71 14.74 5.66
CA GLU A 34 2.85 16.15 6.06
C GLU A 34 2.71 16.35 7.58
N CYS A 35 3.30 15.43 8.35
CA CYS A 35 3.29 15.46 9.82
C CYS A 35 4.71 15.30 10.40
N ASN A 36 4.81 15.38 11.72
CA ASN A 36 6.08 15.26 12.42
C ASN A 36 6.44 13.79 12.69
N ILE A 37 7.73 13.50 12.82
CA ILE A 37 8.22 12.14 13.09
C ILE A 37 7.68 11.61 14.43
N GLU A 38 7.51 12.47 15.43
CA GLU A 38 6.94 12.15 16.73
C GLU A 38 5.49 11.69 16.61
N THR A 39 4.73 12.26 15.67
CA THR A 39 3.35 11.86 15.38
C THR A 39 3.29 10.43 14.87
N VAL A 40 4.13 10.09 13.89
CA VAL A 40 4.23 8.70 13.38
C VAL A 40 4.71 7.75 14.47
N ASN A 41 5.68 8.16 15.29
CA ASN A 41 6.15 7.35 16.41
C ASN A 41 5.04 7.08 17.44
N ALA A 42 4.24 8.09 17.80
CA ALA A 42 3.11 7.94 18.72
C ALA A 42 2.03 6.99 18.17
N TRP A 43 1.79 7.01 16.85
CA TRP A 43 0.88 6.08 16.20
C TRP A 43 1.38 4.63 16.27
N GLU A 44 2.65 4.39 15.93
CA GLU A 44 3.25 3.04 15.99
C GLU A 44 3.36 2.50 17.42
N LEU A 45 3.36 3.37 18.43
CA LEU A 45 3.35 3.00 19.85
C LEU A 45 1.92 2.92 20.44
N SER A 46 0.88 3.05 19.62
CA SER A 46 -0.53 3.07 20.06
C SER A 46 -0.86 4.18 21.08
N GLN A 47 -0.03 5.22 21.18
CA GLN A 47 -0.24 6.36 22.09
C GLN A 47 -1.24 7.37 21.52
N MET A 48 -1.41 7.38 20.20
CA MET A 48 -2.29 8.26 19.45
C MET A 48 -2.81 7.53 18.21
N LYS A 49 -3.94 7.97 17.65
CA LYS A 49 -4.44 7.51 16.34
C LYS A 49 -4.32 8.62 15.29
N PRO A 50 -4.16 8.29 14.00
CA PRO A 50 -4.23 9.28 12.93
C PRO A 50 -5.57 10.03 12.95
N ASN A 51 -5.54 11.32 12.64
CA ASN A 51 -6.74 12.12 12.54
C ASN A 51 -7.33 12.02 11.12
N HIS A 52 -8.49 12.65 10.89
CA HIS A 52 -9.18 12.62 9.60
C HIS A 52 -8.38 13.17 8.41
N ASP A 53 -7.38 14.03 8.63
CA ASP A 53 -6.55 14.61 7.57
C ASP A 53 -5.53 13.57 7.04
N GLN A 54 -5.05 12.66 7.89
CA GLN A 54 -4.04 11.67 7.47
C GLN A 54 -4.62 10.35 6.96
N LEU A 55 -5.88 10.01 7.29
CA LEU A 55 -6.50 8.76 6.84
C LEU A 55 -6.51 8.60 5.31
N PRO A 56 -6.90 9.61 4.50
CA PRO A 56 -6.96 9.47 3.04
C PRO A 56 -5.57 9.20 2.44
N MET A 57 -4.53 9.84 2.98
CA MET A 57 -3.17 9.66 2.48
C MET A 57 -2.60 8.29 2.90
N LEU A 58 -2.89 7.82 4.11
CA LEU A 58 -2.54 6.45 4.54
C LEU A 58 -3.20 5.40 3.63
N GLU A 59 -4.49 5.55 3.33
CA GLU A 59 -5.22 4.68 2.41
C GLU A 59 -4.66 4.72 0.99
N PHE A 60 -4.30 5.90 0.51
CA PHE A 60 -3.66 6.06 -0.79
C PHE A 60 -2.33 5.30 -0.84
N ILE A 61 -1.45 5.52 0.14
CA ILE A 61 -0.14 4.85 0.22
C ILE A 61 -0.28 3.33 0.26
N GLU A 62 -1.22 2.80 1.04
CA GLU A 62 -1.47 1.35 1.11
C GLU A 62 -1.95 0.77 -0.22
N LYS A 63 -2.91 1.43 -0.88
CA LYS A 63 -3.37 1.01 -2.21
C LYS A 63 -2.25 1.03 -3.25
N GLN A 64 -1.37 2.04 -3.20
CA GLN A 64 -0.19 2.08 -4.07
C GLN A 64 0.77 0.91 -3.77
N ALA A 65 1.01 0.62 -2.49
CA ALA A 65 1.85 -0.51 -2.09
C ALA A 65 1.27 -1.86 -2.55
N GLU A 66 -0.06 -2.03 -2.49
CA GLU A 66 -0.76 -3.22 -2.99
C GLU A 66 -0.66 -3.34 -4.51
N TYR A 67 -0.89 -2.25 -5.24
CA TYR A 67 -0.80 -2.24 -6.70
C TYR A 67 0.61 -2.59 -7.19
N ILE A 68 1.64 -1.97 -6.63
CA ILE A 68 3.04 -2.24 -6.98
C ILE A 68 3.40 -3.70 -6.65
N SER A 69 2.95 -4.20 -5.49
CA SER A 69 3.18 -5.59 -5.11
C SER A 69 2.56 -6.54 -6.14
N LEU A 70 1.32 -6.29 -6.54
CA LEU A 70 0.62 -7.09 -7.54
C LEU A 70 1.37 -7.06 -8.88
N GLU A 71 1.76 -5.87 -9.35
CA GLU A 71 2.51 -5.70 -10.60
C GLU A 71 3.80 -6.53 -10.61
N VAL A 72 4.61 -6.43 -9.55
CA VAL A 72 5.86 -7.19 -9.40
C VAL A 72 5.63 -8.72 -9.43
N HIS A 73 4.52 -9.20 -8.85
CA HIS A 73 4.18 -10.63 -8.88
C HIS A 73 3.67 -11.08 -10.26
N VAL A 74 2.86 -10.25 -10.92
CA VAL A 74 2.13 -10.61 -12.12
C VAL A 74 3.00 -10.52 -13.37
N CYS A 75 3.84 -9.48 -13.50
CA CYS A 75 4.69 -9.27 -14.68
C CYS A 75 5.47 -10.52 -15.14
N PRO A 76 6.26 -11.20 -14.29
CA PRO A 76 7.03 -12.37 -14.74
C PRO A 76 6.15 -13.54 -15.19
N ILE A 77 4.98 -13.71 -14.56
CA ILE A 77 4.01 -14.75 -14.93
C ILE A 77 3.40 -14.40 -16.29
N ALA A 78 3.00 -13.15 -16.48
CA ALA A 78 2.45 -12.63 -17.73
C ALA A 78 3.44 -12.82 -18.89
N GLU A 79 4.70 -12.42 -18.71
CA GLU A 79 5.77 -12.58 -19.71
C GLU A 79 5.91 -14.05 -20.13
N THR A 80 5.98 -14.96 -19.15
CA THR A 80 6.09 -16.40 -19.40
C THR A 80 4.89 -16.95 -20.20
N GLN A 81 3.67 -16.49 -19.89
CA GLN A 81 2.46 -16.94 -20.58
C GLN A 81 2.33 -16.35 -21.99
N LEU A 82 2.72 -15.08 -22.18
CA LEU A 82 2.73 -14.41 -23.47
C LEU A 82 3.70 -15.08 -24.44
N GLU A 83 4.91 -15.42 -23.98
CA GLU A 83 5.89 -16.16 -24.78
C GLU A 83 5.34 -17.54 -25.20
N LYS A 84 4.78 -18.30 -24.25
CA LYS A 84 4.21 -19.64 -24.53
C LYS A 84 3.04 -19.60 -25.51
N SER A 85 2.21 -18.57 -25.43
CA SER A 85 1.00 -18.43 -26.25
C SER A 85 1.22 -17.62 -27.54
N SER A 86 2.44 -17.08 -27.75
CA SER A 86 2.76 -16.17 -28.86
C SER A 86 1.79 -14.98 -28.96
N ARG A 87 1.33 -14.47 -27.82
CA ARG A 87 0.44 -13.30 -27.73
C ARG A 87 1.26 -12.05 -27.38
N SER A 88 0.79 -10.89 -27.80
CA SER A 88 1.37 -9.59 -27.42
C SER A 88 0.69 -8.96 -26.20
N GLN A 89 -0.45 -9.49 -25.76
CA GLN A 89 -1.23 -8.99 -24.65
C GLN A 89 -2.05 -10.12 -24.00
N ILE A 90 -2.28 -10.00 -22.69
CA ILE A 90 -3.10 -10.91 -21.89
C ILE A 90 -3.92 -10.09 -20.88
N PRO A 91 -5.23 -10.33 -20.75
CA PRO A 91 -6.04 -9.73 -19.70
C PRO A 91 -5.53 -10.12 -18.31
N LEU A 92 -5.61 -9.20 -17.34
CA LEU A 92 -5.09 -9.42 -15.99
C LEU A 92 -5.80 -10.58 -15.26
N ASP A 93 -7.09 -10.79 -15.54
CA ASP A 93 -7.92 -11.86 -15.00
C ASP A 93 -7.62 -13.24 -15.60
N GLU A 94 -6.93 -13.30 -16.75
CA GLU A 94 -6.43 -14.54 -17.34
C GLU A 94 -5.09 -14.99 -16.75
N ILE A 95 -4.44 -14.16 -15.91
CA ILE A 95 -3.14 -14.50 -15.34
C ILE A 95 -3.33 -15.38 -14.10
N GLU A 96 -2.96 -16.65 -14.24
CA GLU A 96 -2.94 -17.62 -13.14
C GLU A 96 -1.84 -17.27 -12.10
N ILE A 97 -2.22 -16.50 -11.07
CA ILE A 97 -1.40 -16.25 -9.89
C ILE A 97 -1.55 -17.46 -8.94
N MET A 98 -0.49 -18.28 -8.80
CA MET A 98 -0.45 -19.44 -7.89
C MET A 98 -0.43 -19.06 -6.42
#